data_AF-A0AA45BLH7-F1
#
_entry.id   AF-A0AA45BLH7-F1
#
_cell.length_a   1.000
_cell.length_b   1.000
_cell.length_c   1.000
_cell.angle_alpha   90.00
_cell.angle_beta   90.00
_cell.angle_gamma   90.00
#
_symmetry.space_group_name_H-M   'P 1'
#
loop_
_entity.id
_entity.type
_entity.pdbx_description
1 polymer ?
#
loop_
_entity_poly.entity_id
_entity_poly.type
_entity_poly.pdbx_seq_one_letter_code
_entity_poly.pdbx_strand_id
1 'polypeptide(L)'
;MDNKLSELSKPEQFDAEVEIHGGEPFAVWAPAVNGSHVKKEQYFALLAELEATRKQSQELARQCGRLGARAAIAERKLATPVRLSCETHPRCRTQHAKDVRAAGFKVMGDEQC
;
A
#
# COMPACT_ATOMS: atom_id res chain seq x y z
N MET A 1 21.37 16.68 44.10
CA MET A 1 21.40 15.99 42.80
C MET A 1 20.92 14.58 43.07
N ASP A 2 19.64 14.35 42.86
CA ASP A 2 18.99 13.09 43.26
C ASP A 2 19.08 12.07 42.13
N ASN A 3 19.74 10.96 42.45
CA ASN A 3 20.13 9.91 41.53
C ASN A 3 18.93 8.98 41.27
N LYS A 4 18.04 9.38 40.35
CA LYS A 4 16.81 8.64 39.98
C LYS A 4 17.04 7.38 39.13
N LEU A 5 18.28 6.95 38.92
CA LEU A 5 18.60 5.78 38.09
C LEU A 5 18.70 4.47 38.89
N SER A 6 18.69 4.53 40.24
CA SER A 6 18.82 3.34 41.09
C SER A 6 17.55 2.49 41.21
N GLU A 7 16.41 2.94 40.66
CA GLU A 7 15.15 2.18 40.73
C GLU A 7 14.92 1.22 39.55
N LEU A 8 15.75 1.27 38.51
CA LEU A 8 15.64 0.38 37.34
C LEU A 8 16.46 -0.93 37.46
N SER A 9 17.10 -1.18 38.60
CA SER A 9 18.00 -2.33 38.81
C SER A 9 17.45 -3.41 39.75
N LYS A 10 16.13 -3.58 39.83
CA LYS A 10 15.58 -4.80 40.40
C LYS A 10 15.28 -5.75 39.24
N PRO A 11 16.01 -6.86 39.06
CA PRO A 11 15.57 -7.88 38.14
C PRO A 11 14.22 -8.39 38.65
N GLU A 12 13.17 -8.13 37.87
CA GLU A 12 11.86 -8.74 38.04
C GLU A 12 12.09 -10.25 38.04
N GLN A 13 11.84 -10.91 39.18
CA GLN A 13 11.98 -12.36 39.25
C GLN A 13 10.92 -12.96 38.32
N PHE A 14 11.39 -13.44 37.17
CA PHE A 14 10.59 -14.23 36.26
C PHE A 14 10.49 -15.65 36.84
N ASP A 15 9.34 -16.00 37.39
CA ASP A 15 9.03 -17.37 37.74
C ASP A 15 8.76 -18.13 36.43
N ALA A 16 9.82 -18.69 35.85
CA ALA A 16 9.69 -19.66 34.77
C ALA A 16 9.19 -20.98 35.37
N GLU A 17 7.92 -21.32 35.14
CA GLU A 17 7.44 -22.67 35.42
C GLU A 17 8.11 -23.63 34.44
N VAL A 18 8.98 -24.49 34.97
CA VAL A 18 9.68 -25.54 34.22
C VAL A 18 8.83 -26.80 34.28
N GLU A 19 8.10 -27.11 33.20
CA GLU A 19 7.52 -28.44 33.01
C GLU A 19 8.59 -29.40 32.47
N ILE A 20 8.82 -30.51 33.18
CA ILE A 20 9.77 -31.54 32.80
C ILE A 20 9.03 -32.66 32.07
N HIS A 21 9.18 -32.76 30.76
CA HIS A 21 8.79 -33.96 30.01
C HIS A 21 10.04 -34.71 29.55
N GLY A 22 10.17 -35.98 29.93
CA GLY A 22 11.22 -36.86 29.40
C GLY A 22 12.64 -36.61 29.90
N GLY A 23 12.85 -35.74 30.88
CA GLY A 23 14.16 -35.51 31.51
C GLY A 23 15.00 -34.37 30.90
N GLU A 24 14.47 -33.64 29.92
CA GLU A 24 15.12 -32.41 29.40
C GLU A 24 14.22 -31.19 29.67
N PRO A 25 14.74 -30.14 30.32
CA PRO A 25 13.99 -28.91 30.53
C PRO A 25 13.89 -28.16 29.20
N PHE A 26 12.68 -28.02 28.66
CA PHE A 26 12.40 -27.13 27.53
C PHE A 26 11.57 -25.95 28.03
N ALA A 27 12.00 -24.74 27.72
CA ALA A 27 11.25 -23.54 28.06
C ALA A 27 10.02 -23.45 27.14
N VAL A 28 8.85 -23.81 27.66
CA VAL A 28 7.59 -23.41 27.02
C VAL A 28 7.44 -21.92 27.24
N TRP A 29 7.69 -21.13 26.20
CA TRP A 29 7.26 -19.74 26.17
C TRP A 29 5.73 -19.73 26.09
N ALA A 30 5.06 -19.95 27.21
CA ALA A 30 3.69 -19.53 27.36
C ALA A 30 3.74 -17.99 27.37
N PRO A 31 3.11 -17.29 26.41
CA PRO A 31 2.94 -15.85 26.58
C PRO A 31 2.23 -15.67 27.90
N ALA A 32 2.89 -15.00 28.86
CA ALA A 32 2.26 -14.60 30.11
C ALA A 32 1.01 -13.83 29.70
N VAL A 33 -0.15 -14.48 29.83
CA VAL A 33 -1.43 -13.82 29.68
C VAL A 33 -1.61 -13.02 30.96
N ASN A 34 -0.81 -11.96 31.08
CA ASN A 34 -1.06 -10.89 32.01
C ASN A 34 -2.52 -10.51 31.77
N GLY A 35 -3.36 -10.75 32.76
CA GLY A 35 -4.82 -10.75 32.68
C GLY A 35 -5.39 -9.43 32.17
N SER A 36 -5.30 -9.20 30.86
CA SER A 36 -6.11 -8.22 30.18
C SER A 36 -7.50 -8.83 30.10
N HIS A 37 -8.28 -8.64 31.15
CA HIS A 37 -9.71 -8.54 31.01
C HIS A 37 -9.98 -7.35 30.08
N VAL A 38 -9.75 -7.53 28.78
CA VAL A 38 -10.37 -6.72 27.74
C VAL A 38 -11.85 -6.91 28.03
N LYS A 39 -12.48 -5.87 28.55
CA LYS A 39 -13.92 -5.92 28.85
C LYS A 39 -14.59 -6.36 27.56
N LYS A 40 -15.58 -7.25 27.63
CA LYS A 40 -16.29 -7.80 26.45
C LYS A 40 -16.68 -6.71 25.44
N GLU A 41 -17.01 -5.53 25.96
CA GLU A 41 -17.29 -4.29 25.23
C GLU A 41 -16.10 -3.79 24.38
N GLN A 42 -14.88 -3.77 24.91
CA GLN A 42 -13.67 -3.37 24.18
C GLN A 42 -13.33 -4.37 23.06
N TYR A 43 -13.56 -5.66 23.30
CA TYR A 43 -13.35 -6.69 22.27
C TYR A 43 -14.32 -6.50 21.09
N PHE A 44 -15.59 -6.24 21.36
CA PHE A 44 -16.56 -5.94 20.31
C PHE A 44 -16.30 -4.61 19.60
N ALA A 45 -15.85 -3.58 20.34
CA ALA A 45 -15.45 -2.31 19.74
C ALA A 45 -14.28 -2.48 18.75
N LEU A 46 -13.25 -3.23 19.16
CA LEU A 46 -12.10 -3.55 18.29
C LEU A 46 -12.51 -4.35 17.06
N LEU A 47 -13.42 -5.32 17.20
CA LEU A 47 -13.94 -6.06 16.05
C LEU A 47 -14.70 -5.15 15.07
N ALA A 48 -15.53 -4.24 15.57
CA ALA A 48 -16.24 -3.28 14.74
C ALA A 48 -15.29 -2.33 13.99
N GLU A 49 -14.24 -1.85 14.66
CA GLU A 49 -13.19 -1.03 14.04
C GLU A 49 -12.42 -1.80 12.96
N LEU A 50 -12.06 -3.06 13.22
CA LEU A 50 -11.40 -3.93 12.24
C LEU A 50 -12.29 -4.19 11.01
N GLU A 51 -13.59 -4.41 11.21
CA GLU A 51 -14.53 -4.56 10.10
C GLU A 51 -14.69 -3.27 9.29
N ALA A 52 -14.76 -2.12 9.96
CA ALA A 52 -14.87 -0.82 9.30
C ALA A 52 -13.62 -0.52 8.45
N THR A 53 -12.43 -0.71 9.02
CA THR A 53 -11.15 -0.51 8.32
C THR A 53 -10.99 -1.49 7.17
N ARG A 54 -11.40 -2.76 7.32
CA ARG A 54 -11.44 -3.73 6.22
C ARG A 54 -12.33 -3.28 5.06
N LYS A 55 -13.52 -2.77 5.35
CA LYS A 55 -14.44 -2.24 4.33
C LYS A 55 -13.85 -1.02 3.62
N GLN A 56 -13.23 -0.10 4.36
CA GLN A 56 -12.54 1.06 3.78
C GLN A 56 -11.39 0.64 2.86
N SER A 57 -10.57 -0.31 3.30
CA SER A 57 -9.46 -0.84 2.49
C SER A 57 -9.95 -1.49 1.20
N GLN A 58 -11.04 -2.26 1.25
CA GLN A 58 -11.63 -2.86 0.05
C GLN A 58 -12.14 -1.81 -0.95
N GLU A 59 -12.79 -0.74 -0.46
CA GLU A 59 -13.26 0.33 -1.35
C GLU A 59 -12.10 1.12 -1.96
N LEU A 60 -11.06 1.44 -1.18
CA LEU A 60 -9.86 2.08 -1.69
C LEU A 60 -9.16 1.22 -2.75
N ALA A 61 -9.06 -0.09 -2.54
CA ALA A 61 -8.50 -1.01 -3.52
C ALA A 61 -9.30 -1.01 -4.84
N ARG A 62 -10.64 -0.98 -4.76
CA ARG A 62 -11.51 -0.85 -5.94
C ARG A 62 -11.30 0.47 -6.68
N GLN A 63 -11.18 1.58 -5.94
CA GLN A 63 -10.91 2.90 -6.53
C GLN A 63 -9.55 2.93 -7.23
N CYS A 64 -8.51 2.43 -6.58
CA CYS A 64 -7.17 2.33 -7.16
C CYS A 64 -7.18 1.46 -8.42
N GLY A 65 -7.88 0.32 -8.41
CA GLY A 65 -8.03 -0.52 -9.60
C GLY A 65 -8.71 0.20 -10.77
N ARG A 66 -9.80 0.96 -10.50
CA ARG A 66 -10.49 1.76 -11.54
C ARG A 66 -9.59 2.85 -12.12
N LEU A 67 -8.84 3.57 -11.28
CA LEU A 67 -7.92 4.62 -11.71
C LEU A 67 -6.74 4.04 -12.49
N GLY A 68 -6.15 2.94 -12.03
CA GLY A 68 -5.08 2.22 -12.72
C GLY A 68 -5.49 1.75 -14.11
N ALA A 69 -6.70 1.20 -14.25
CA ALA A 69 -7.24 0.81 -15.56
C ALA A 69 -7.40 2.01 -16.51
N ARG A 70 -7.87 3.16 -15.99
CA ARG A 70 -8.00 4.39 -16.79
C ARG A 70 -6.64 4.95 -17.20
N ALA A 71 -5.66 4.94 -16.31
CA ALA A 71 -4.30 5.35 -16.60
C ALA A 71 -3.69 4.48 -17.70
N ALA A 72 -3.80 3.15 -17.58
CA ALA A 72 -3.30 2.21 -18.59
C ALA A 72 -3.95 2.42 -19.98
N ILE A 73 -5.26 2.73 -20.03
CA ILE A 73 -5.93 3.07 -21.30
C ILE A 73 -5.39 4.39 -21.87
N ALA A 74 -5.20 5.41 -21.04
CA ALA A 74 -4.67 6.70 -21.47
C ALA A 74 -3.23 6.57 -21.99
N GLU A 75 -2.38 5.81 -21.28
CA GLU A 75 -1.01 5.50 -21.69
C GLU A 75 -0.98 4.80 -23.06
N ARG A 76 -1.82 3.80 -23.28
CA ARG A 76 -1.93 3.12 -24.60
C ARG A 76 -2.37 4.07 -25.71
N LYS A 77 -3.30 5.00 -25.42
CA LYS A 77 -3.75 6.00 -26.40
C LYS A 77 -2.66 6.99 -26.76
N LEU A 78 -1.85 7.41 -25.79
CA LEU A 78 -0.70 8.30 -26.03
C LEU A 78 0.45 7.58 -26.74
N ALA A 79 0.62 6.28 -26.50
CA ALA A 79 1.63 5.46 -27.15
C ALA A 79 1.36 5.24 -28.65
N THR A 80 0.10 5.23 -29.07
CA THR A 80 -0.27 5.03 -30.48
C THR A 80 -0.01 6.31 -31.30
N PRO A 81 0.90 6.28 -32.30
CA PRO A 81 1.17 7.46 -33.11
C PRO A 81 -0.05 7.85 -33.96
N VAL A 82 -0.33 9.15 -34.03
CA VAL A 82 -1.42 9.72 -34.81
C VAL A 82 -1.03 9.79 -36.28
N ARG A 83 -1.88 9.25 -37.15
CA ARG A 83 -1.72 9.35 -38.61
C ARG A 83 -2.43 10.59 -39.12
N LEU A 84 -1.67 11.54 -39.66
CA LEU A 84 -2.23 12.74 -40.29
C LEU A 84 -2.79 12.40 -41.68
N SER A 85 -3.91 13.04 -42.04
CA SER A 85 -4.51 12.89 -43.37
C SER A 85 -3.54 13.34 -44.48
N CYS A 86 -3.54 12.59 -45.59
CA CYS A 86 -2.76 12.93 -46.78
C CYS A 86 -3.49 13.88 -47.73
N GLU A 87 -4.78 14.10 -47.51
CA GLU A 87 -5.65 14.93 -48.36
C GLU A 87 -5.60 16.42 -47.99
N THR A 88 -5.00 16.74 -46.84
CA THR A 88 -4.82 18.14 -46.40
C THR A 88 -3.60 18.76 -47.07
N HIS A 89 -3.74 20.03 -47.46
CA HIS A 89 -2.64 20.81 -48.01
C HIS A 89 -1.39 20.75 -47.11
N PRO A 90 -0.15 20.61 -47.65
CA PRO A 90 1.06 20.35 -46.87
C PRO A 90 1.29 21.33 -45.71
N ARG A 91 1.04 22.63 -45.92
CA ARG A 91 1.13 23.65 -44.86
C ARG A 91 0.18 23.37 -43.68
N CYS A 92 -1.06 23.01 -43.97
CA CYS A 92 -2.06 22.69 -42.95
C CYS A 92 -1.68 21.42 -42.20
N ARG A 93 -1.14 20.42 -42.92
CA ARG A 93 -0.64 19.17 -42.32
C ARG A 93 0.51 19.40 -41.34
N THR A 94 1.46 20.28 -41.67
CA THR A 94 2.57 20.61 -40.75
C THR A 94 2.10 21.37 -39.51
N GLN A 95 1.11 22.25 -39.64
CA GLN A 95 0.54 22.93 -38.48
C GLN A 95 -0.19 21.93 -37.58
N HIS A 96 -1.00 21.06 -38.17
CA HIS A 96 -1.73 20.03 -37.45
C HIS A 96 -0.78 19.06 -36.72
N ALA A 97 0.37 18.72 -37.32
CA ALA A 97 1.41 17.92 -36.67
C ALA A 97 1.94 18.60 -35.38
N LYS A 98 2.16 19.92 -35.41
CA LYS A 98 2.61 20.68 -34.25
C LYS A 98 1.54 20.69 -33.15
N ASP A 99 0.29 20.88 -33.52
CA ASP A 99 -0.83 20.91 -32.58
C ASP A 99 -1.02 19.54 -31.89
N VAL A 100 -0.88 18.44 -32.64
CA VAL A 100 -0.94 17.06 -32.11
C VAL A 100 0.22 16.77 -31.15
N ARG A 101 1.44 17.22 -31.48
CA ARG A 101 2.61 17.10 -30.59
C ARG A 101 2.45 17.95 -29.33
N ALA A 102 1.93 19.18 -29.46
CA ALA A 102 1.66 20.05 -28.32
C ALA A 102 0.61 19.45 -27.36
N ALA A 103 -0.32 18.65 -27.88
CA ALA A 103 -1.27 17.86 -27.09
C ALA A 103 -0.67 16.57 -26.48
N GLY A 104 0.62 16.30 -26.70
CA GLY A 104 1.34 15.16 -26.11
C GLY A 104 1.23 13.85 -26.89
N PHE A 105 0.67 13.86 -28.11
CA PHE A 105 0.59 12.68 -28.97
C PHE A 105 1.80 12.60 -29.91
N LYS A 106 2.28 11.38 -30.17
CA LYS A 106 3.27 11.12 -31.22
C LYS A 106 2.61 11.19 -32.60
N VAL A 107 3.33 11.62 -33.62
CA VAL A 107 2.87 11.59 -35.02
C VAL A 107 3.57 10.45 -35.76
N MET A 108 2.85 9.73 -36.62
CA MET A 108 3.41 8.71 -37.52
C MET A 108 4.57 9.30 -38.36
N GLY A 109 5.78 8.74 -38.21
CA GLY A 109 7.00 9.21 -38.86
C GLY A 109 8.01 9.88 -37.91
N ASP A 110 7.64 10.16 -36.66
CA ASP A 110 8.56 10.68 -35.63
C ASP A 110 9.66 9.66 -35.26
N GLU A 111 9.49 8.37 -35.59
CA GLU A 111 10.46 7.29 -35.31
C GLU A 111 11.61 7.20 -36.34
N GLN A 112 11.61 8.05 -37.37
CA GLN A 112 12.61 8.05 -38.46
C GLN A 112 13.56 9.25 -38.43
N CYS A 113 13.66 9.96 -37.30
CA CYS A 113 14.64 11.03 -37.07
C CYS A 113 15.45 10.78 -35.80
#